data_AF-A0A452ZCR8-F1
#
_entry.id   AF-A0A452ZCR8-F1
#
_cell.length_a   1.000
_cell.length_b   1.000
_cell.length_c   1.000
_cell.angle_alpha   90.00
_cell.angle_beta   90.00
_cell.angle_gamma   90.00
#
_symmetry.space_group_name_H-M   'P 1'
#
loop_
_entity.id
_entity.type
_entity.pdbx_description
1 polymer ?
#
loop_
_entity_poly.entity_id
_entity_poly.type
_entity_poly.pdbx_seq_one_letter_code
_entity_poly.pdbx_strand_id
1 'polypeptide(L)'
;GDRTLGNYVTDRGFPANLEPLMFGRALRGVDALTRAALVVKQVMRQLVTSLRRIHDTGIVHRDIKPSNLVVTRRGQVKLIDFGAATDLRIGKNYVPDRTLLDPDYCPPELYVLPEETPTPPAEPIAAILSPILWQLNSPDLFDMYSAGIVLMQMATPALRSPSGLKNFNSELKAAGYDLNRWRETTRRRPDLQILDLDSGRGWDLATKLIAQREKGRLSAAAALRHPYFLLGGDRAAAVLSKLQLTK
;
A
#
# COMPACT_ATOMS: atom_id res chain seq x y z
N GLY A 1 9.71 -18.87 -2.76
CA GLY A 1 9.67 -17.94 -1.61
C GLY A 1 8.27 -18.09 -1.11
N ASP A 2 8.11 -18.82 -0.01
CA ASP A 2 6.91 -19.65 0.14
C ASP A 2 5.93 -19.03 1.16
N ARG A 3 6.23 -17.82 1.64
CA ARG A 3 5.43 -17.06 2.62
C ARG A 3 4.98 -15.73 2.04
N THR A 4 3.74 -15.39 2.35
CA THR A 4 3.15 -14.09 2.04
C THR A 4 3.47 -13.10 3.16
N LEU A 5 3.38 -11.79 2.86
CA LEU A 5 3.47 -10.74 3.85
C LEU A 5 2.41 -10.93 4.94
N GLY A 6 1.24 -11.46 4.59
CA GLY A 6 0.20 -11.84 5.55
C GLY A 6 0.69 -12.83 6.60
N ASN A 7 1.49 -13.83 6.22
CA ASN A 7 2.11 -14.76 7.17
C ASN A 7 3.16 -14.09 8.08
N TYR A 8 3.76 -12.99 7.65
CA TYR A 8 4.72 -12.24 8.46
C TYR A 8 4.00 -11.27 9.40
N VAL A 9 2.99 -10.54 8.92
CA VAL A 9 2.26 -9.52 9.68
C VAL A 9 1.50 -10.11 10.87
N THR A 10 1.01 -11.35 10.76
CA THR A 10 0.32 -12.03 11.88
C THR A 10 1.26 -12.62 12.93
N ASP A 11 2.56 -12.66 12.66
CA ASP A 11 3.57 -13.15 13.58
C ASP A 11 3.85 -12.10 14.69
N ARG A 12 4.01 -12.56 15.94
CA ARG A 12 4.33 -11.70 17.09
C ARG A 12 5.66 -10.96 16.91
N GLY A 13 6.59 -11.53 16.14
CA GLY A 13 7.89 -10.94 15.84
C GLY A 13 7.87 -9.84 14.79
N PHE A 14 6.72 -9.51 14.20
CA PHE A 14 6.65 -8.48 13.15
C PHE A 14 6.83 -7.05 13.70
N PRO A 15 7.62 -6.19 13.03
CA PRO A 15 8.30 -6.38 11.75
C PRO A 15 9.74 -6.93 11.85
N ALA A 16 10.27 -7.18 13.05
CA ALA A 16 11.65 -7.62 13.25
C ALA A 16 11.98 -8.96 12.58
N ASN A 17 11.01 -9.88 12.50
CA ASN A 17 11.14 -11.16 11.80
C ASN A 17 11.39 -11.03 10.28
N LEU A 18 11.10 -9.87 9.69
CA LEU A 18 11.27 -9.60 8.27
C LEU A 18 12.57 -8.82 7.96
N GLU A 19 13.22 -8.26 8.98
CA GLU A 19 14.41 -7.42 8.83
C GLU A 19 15.58 -8.11 8.11
N PRO A 20 16.01 -9.35 8.49
CA PRO A 20 17.14 -9.99 7.84
C PRO A 20 16.89 -10.24 6.36
N LEU A 21 15.62 -10.48 5.97
CA LEU A 21 15.24 -10.65 4.57
C LEU A 21 15.31 -9.31 3.82
N MET A 22 14.83 -8.22 4.42
CA MET A 22 14.79 -6.91 3.76
C MET A 22 16.17 -6.27 3.59
N PHE A 23 17.10 -6.53 4.50
CA PHE A 23 18.42 -5.87 4.51
C PHE A 23 19.60 -6.83 4.32
N GLY A 24 19.35 -8.15 4.27
CA GLY A 24 20.40 -9.17 4.20
C GLY A 24 21.23 -9.33 5.48
N ARG A 25 21.00 -8.49 6.49
CA ARG A 25 21.70 -8.47 7.78
C ARG A 25 20.88 -7.75 8.84
N ALA A 26 21.24 -7.94 10.10
CA ALA A 26 20.68 -7.17 11.21
C ALA A 26 21.24 -5.75 11.22
N LEU A 27 20.37 -4.75 11.43
CA LEU A 27 20.73 -3.34 11.53
C LEU A 27 21.23 -2.99 12.94
N ARG A 28 22.44 -3.45 13.29
CA ARG A 28 23.04 -3.20 14.62
C ARG A 28 23.27 -1.71 14.87
N GLY A 29 23.07 -1.26 16.12
CA GLY A 29 23.31 0.14 16.52
C GLY A 29 22.26 1.13 16.02
N VAL A 30 21.09 0.64 15.61
CA VAL A 30 19.86 1.40 15.34
C VAL A 30 18.81 0.93 16.35
N ASP A 31 18.04 1.85 16.94
CA ASP A 31 17.01 1.50 17.91
C ASP A 31 15.90 0.66 17.26
N ALA A 32 15.17 -0.11 18.08
CA ALA A 32 14.19 -1.08 17.60
C ALA A 32 13.03 -0.44 16.81
N LEU A 33 12.60 0.76 17.20
CA LEU A 33 11.50 1.47 16.54
C LEU A 33 11.93 1.96 15.15
N THR A 34 13.12 2.55 15.04
CA THR A 34 13.68 2.98 13.75
C THR A 34 13.91 1.77 12.83
N ARG A 35 14.42 0.64 13.34
CA ARG A 35 14.56 -0.61 12.57
C ARG A 35 13.22 -1.09 12.03
N ALA A 36 12.19 -1.13 12.89
CA ALA A 36 10.84 -1.50 12.50
C ALA A 36 10.28 -0.59 11.39
N ALA A 37 10.46 0.73 11.53
CA ALA A 37 10.04 1.70 10.52
C ALA A 37 10.79 1.53 9.19
N LEU A 38 12.08 1.20 9.23
CA LEU A 38 12.87 0.92 8.02
C LEU A 38 12.35 -0.33 7.29
N VAL A 39 11.99 -1.40 8.01
CA VAL A 39 11.38 -2.60 7.42
C VAL A 39 10.06 -2.25 6.73
N VAL A 40 9.15 -1.57 7.42
CA VAL A 40 7.85 -1.14 6.88
C VAL A 40 8.04 -0.26 5.64
N LYS A 41 8.94 0.72 5.71
CA LYS A 41 9.29 1.62 4.60
C LYS A 41 9.83 0.84 3.39
N GLN A 42 10.68 -0.16 3.62
CA GLN A 42 11.26 -0.98 2.56
C GLN A 42 10.20 -1.84 1.87
N VAL A 43 9.29 -2.46 2.62
CA VAL A 43 8.17 -3.22 2.05
C VAL A 43 7.25 -2.30 1.25
N MET A 44 6.86 -1.15 1.81
CA MET A 44 6.01 -0.18 1.12
C MET A 44 6.63 0.34 -0.16
N ARG A 45 7.94 0.64 -0.16
CA ARG A 45 8.64 1.11 -1.36
C ARG A 45 8.58 0.06 -2.48
N GLN A 46 8.76 -1.22 -2.14
CA GLN A 46 8.67 -2.30 -3.13
C GLN A 46 7.23 -2.52 -3.62
N LEU A 47 6.24 -2.45 -2.74
CA LEU A 47 4.82 -2.54 -3.10
C LEU A 47 4.44 -1.42 -4.07
N VAL A 48 4.67 -0.15 -3.69
CA VAL A 48 4.30 1.00 -4.53
C VAL A 48 5.08 1.02 -5.85
N THR A 49 6.34 0.56 -5.85
CA THR A 49 7.11 0.39 -7.10
C THR A 49 6.49 -0.67 -8.01
N SER A 50 6.00 -1.77 -7.45
CA SER A 50 5.34 -2.84 -8.22
C SER A 50 3.98 -2.38 -8.77
N LEU A 51 3.21 -1.65 -7.95
CA LEU A 51 1.96 -1.01 -8.37
C LEU A 51 2.19 -0.04 -9.52
N ARG A 52 3.16 0.87 -9.39
CA ARG A 52 3.54 1.77 -10.49
C ARG A 52 3.81 1.01 -11.78
N ARG A 53 4.57 -0.10 -11.74
CA ARG A 53 4.90 -0.87 -12.94
C ARG A 53 3.68 -1.45 -13.63
N ILE A 54 2.70 -1.98 -12.89
CA ILE A 54 1.48 -2.53 -13.50
C ILE A 54 0.54 -1.40 -13.95
N HIS A 55 0.49 -0.30 -13.20
CA HIS A 55 -0.28 0.90 -13.52
C HIS A 55 0.22 1.57 -14.80
N ASP A 56 1.53 1.68 -14.97
CA ASP A 56 2.18 2.19 -16.19
C ASP A 56 1.85 1.32 -17.43
N THR A 57 1.38 0.08 -17.23
CA THR A 57 0.90 -0.81 -18.30
C THR A 57 -0.62 -0.80 -18.49
N GLY A 58 -1.37 0.04 -17.77
CA GLY A 58 -2.84 0.08 -17.88
C GLY A 58 -3.58 -1.01 -17.09
N ILE A 59 -2.88 -1.74 -16.20
CA ILE A 59 -3.46 -2.80 -15.37
C ILE A 59 -3.70 -2.28 -13.96
N VAL A 60 -4.90 -2.52 -13.41
CA VAL A 60 -5.24 -2.30 -11.99
C VAL A 60 -5.46 -3.65 -11.31
N HIS A 61 -4.80 -3.90 -10.18
CA HIS A 61 -4.81 -5.22 -9.54
C HIS A 61 -6.12 -5.52 -8.80
N ARG A 62 -6.69 -4.53 -8.12
CA ARG A 62 -7.96 -4.56 -7.38
C ARG A 62 -8.04 -5.43 -6.12
N ASP A 63 -7.02 -6.22 -5.80
CA ASP A 63 -7.00 -7.08 -4.61
C ASP A 63 -5.65 -7.01 -3.89
N ILE A 64 -5.23 -5.78 -3.60
CA ILE A 64 -3.97 -5.52 -2.89
C ILE A 64 -4.17 -5.77 -1.40
N LYS A 65 -3.52 -6.82 -0.90
CA LYS A 65 -3.54 -7.22 0.51
C LYS A 65 -2.30 -8.04 0.85
N PRO A 66 -1.96 -8.22 2.14
CA PRO A 66 -0.74 -8.92 2.53
C PRO A 66 -0.66 -10.37 2.06
N SER A 67 -1.79 -11.07 1.91
CA SER A 67 -1.79 -12.44 1.37
C SER A 67 -1.41 -12.51 -0.10
N ASN A 68 -1.57 -11.41 -0.85
CA ASN A 68 -1.22 -11.31 -2.27
C ASN A 68 0.19 -10.72 -2.49
N LEU A 69 0.98 -10.62 -1.42
CA LEU A 69 2.35 -10.11 -1.45
C LEU A 69 3.31 -11.20 -1.00
N VAL A 70 4.00 -11.85 -1.93
CA VAL A 70 5.01 -12.87 -1.60
C VAL A 70 6.33 -12.22 -1.25
N VAL A 71 6.91 -12.63 -0.11
CA VAL A 71 8.27 -12.25 0.25
C VAL A 71 9.22 -13.37 -0.16
N THR A 72 10.14 -13.06 -1.07
CA THR A 72 11.17 -14.01 -1.50
C THR A 72 12.29 -14.13 -0.48
N ARG A 73 13.05 -15.24 -0.55
CA ARG A 73 14.26 -15.44 0.28
C ARG A 73 15.36 -14.39 0.03
N ARG A 74 15.25 -13.63 -1.07
CA ARG A 74 16.16 -12.53 -1.44
C ARG A 74 15.63 -11.15 -0.99
N GLY A 75 14.61 -11.09 -0.15
CA GLY A 75 14.06 -9.82 0.36
C GLY A 75 13.16 -9.05 -0.63
N GLN A 76 12.84 -9.65 -1.78
CA GLN A 76 11.94 -9.04 -2.76
C GLN A 76 10.49 -9.28 -2.38
N VAL A 77 9.66 -8.24 -2.47
CA VAL A 77 8.20 -8.30 -2.38
C VAL A 77 7.64 -8.40 -3.79
N LYS A 78 6.82 -9.41 -4.06
CA LYS A 78 6.19 -9.65 -5.37
C LYS A 78 4.68 -9.73 -5.23
N LEU A 79 3.98 -9.02 -6.11
CA LEU A 79 2.54 -9.18 -6.28
C LEU A 79 2.24 -10.55 -6.87
N ILE A 80 1.21 -11.20 -6.33
CA ILE A 80 0.63 -12.43 -6.86
C ILE A 80 -0.89 -12.26 -6.95
N ASP A 81 -1.54 -13.19 -7.65
CA ASP A 81 -3.00 -13.26 -7.80
C ASP A 81 -3.64 -12.06 -8.53
N PHE A 82 -3.57 -12.11 -9.86
CA PHE A 82 -4.23 -11.16 -10.74
C PHE A 82 -5.68 -11.59 -11.10
N GLY A 83 -6.29 -12.51 -10.33
CA GLY A 83 -7.62 -13.03 -10.64
C GLY A 83 -8.73 -11.96 -10.63
N ALA A 84 -8.54 -10.89 -9.85
CA ALA A 84 -9.44 -9.73 -9.81
C ALA A 84 -8.97 -8.56 -10.69
N ALA A 85 -7.80 -8.66 -11.33
CA ALA A 85 -7.17 -7.53 -12.03
C ALA A 85 -7.94 -7.16 -13.31
N THR A 86 -7.89 -5.88 -13.66
CA THR A 86 -8.48 -5.36 -14.91
C THR A 86 -7.41 -4.76 -15.82
N ASP A 87 -7.53 -5.03 -17.12
CA ASP A 87 -6.66 -4.48 -18.16
C ASP A 87 -7.45 -3.50 -19.03
N LEU A 88 -7.23 -2.22 -18.76
CA LEU A 88 -7.95 -1.15 -19.42
C LEU A 88 -7.51 -0.93 -20.87
N ARG A 89 -6.44 -1.58 -21.34
CA ARG A 89 -5.98 -1.47 -22.74
C ARG A 89 -6.80 -2.32 -23.69
N ILE A 90 -7.26 -3.47 -23.22
CA ILE A 90 -7.94 -4.48 -24.04
C ILE A 90 -9.41 -4.65 -23.65
N GLY A 91 -9.92 -3.81 -22.72
CA GLY A 91 -11.29 -3.88 -22.23
C GLY A 91 -11.61 -5.18 -21.46
N LYS A 92 -10.60 -5.98 -21.11
CA LYS A 92 -10.81 -7.25 -20.40
C LYS A 92 -10.86 -7.01 -18.89
N ASN A 93 -11.83 -7.68 -18.25
CA ASN A 93 -12.11 -7.69 -16.81
C ASN A 93 -12.72 -6.41 -16.22
N TYR A 94 -13.39 -5.60 -17.04
CA TYR A 94 -14.48 -4.75 -16.56
C TYR A 94 -15.78 -5.58 -16.56
N VAL A 95 -16.06 -6.24 -15.44
CA VAL A 95 -17.38 -6.84 -15.19
C VAL A 95 -18.02 -6.00 -14.08
N PRO A 96 -18.95 -5.09 -14.43
CA PRO A 96 -19.90 -4.56 -13.45
C PRO A 96 -20.52 -5.74 -12.70
N ASP A 97 -20.73 -5.62 -11.38
CA ASP A 97 -21.42 -6.59 -10.53
C ASP A 97 -20.66 -7.86 -10.07
N ARG A 98 -19.38 -8.06 -10.41
CA ARG A 98 -18.56 -9.13 -9.78
C ARG A 98 -17.70 -8.59 -8.64
N THR A 99 -18.17 -8.79 -7.41
CA THR A 99 -17.47 -8.52 -6.14
C THR A 99 -16.39 -9.57 -5.84
N LEU A 100 -15.35 -9.64 -6.67
CA LEU A 100 -14.13 -10.44 -6.40
C LEU A 100 -13.12 -9.67 -5.54
N LEU A 101 -13.58 -8.82 -4.62
CA LEU A 101 -12.75 -7.89 -3.86
C LEU A 101 -12.74 -8.28 -2.38
N ASP A 102 -11.60 -8.09 -1.72
CA ASP A 102 -11.52 -8.22 -0.27
C ASP A 102 -12.05 -6.95 0.41
N PRO A 103 -13.18 -7.02 1.16
CA PRO A 103 -13.82 -5.84 1.73
C PRO A 103 -12.94 -5.14 2.77
N ASP A 104 -11.97 -5.84 3.37
CA ASP A 104 -11.12 -5.28 4.42
C ASP A 104 -10.03 -4.35 3.87
N TYR A 105 -9.75 -4.37 2.57
CA TYR A 105 -8.74 -3.53 1.90
C TYR A 105 -9.33 -2.64 0.80
N CYS A 106 -10.64 -2.77 0.54
CA CYS A 106 -11.31 -2.07 -0.55
C CYS A 106 -11.55 -0.58 -0.22
N PRO A 107 -11.34 0.35 -1.18
CA PRO A 107 -11.75 1.75 -1.03
C PRO A 107 -13.28 1.93 -0.87
N PRO A 108 -13.73 3.12 -0.42
CA PRO A 108 -15.16 3.46 -0.38
C PRO A 108 -15.82 3.35 -1.75
N GLU A 109 -15.12 3.76 -2.80
CA GLU A 109 -15.59 3.57 -4.15
C GLU A 109 -15.35 2.12 -4.59
N LEU A 110 -16.42 1.31 -4.63
CA LEU A 110 -16.34 -0.12 -4.95
C LEU A 110 -15.92 -0.39 -6.41
N TYR A 111 -15.92 0.65 -7.24
CA TYR A 111 -15.60 0.56 -8.66
C TYR A 111 -14.32 1.31 -9.03
N VAL A 112 -13.60 0.71 -9.98
CA VAL A 112 -12.39 1.30 -10.57
C VAL A 112 -12.76 2.43 -11.54
N LEU A 113 -13.82 2.23 -12.32
CA LEU A 113 -14.43 3.23 -13.21
C LEU A 113 -15.86 3.52 -12.72
N PRO A 114 -16.38 4.75 -12.88
CA PRO A 114 -17.79 5.06 -12.63
C PRO A 114 -18.73 4.07 -13.33
N GLU A 115 -19.89 3.75 -12.73
CA GLU A 115 -20.91 2.88 -13.35
C GLU A 115 -21.43 3.46 -14.68
N GLU A 116 -21.42 4.78 -14.80
CA GLU A 116 -21.80 5.53 -16.00
C GLU A 116 -20.76 5.44 -17.13
N THR A 117 -19.60 4.80 -16.87
CA THR A 117 -18.58 4.61 -17.90
C THR A 117 -19.11 3.64 -18.95
N PRO A 118 -19.16 4.03 -20.24
CA PRO A 118 -19.63 3.15 -21.30
C PRO A 118 -18.85 1.84 -21.29
N THR A 119 -19.52 0.73 -21.66
CA THR A 119 -18.82 -0.53 -21.90
C THR A 119 -17.71 -0.29 -22.93
N PRO A 120 -16.50 -0.86 -22.70
CA PRO A 120 -15.40 -0.63 -23.61
C PRO A 120 -15.78 -1.09 -25.03
N PRO A 121 -15.53 -0.26 -26.07
CA PRO A 121 -15.78 -0.65 -27.45
C PRO A 121 -14.84 -1.77 -27.89
N ALA A 122 -14.96 -2.26 -29.13
CA ALA A 122 -14.08 -3.31 -29.65
C ALA A 122 -12.58 -3.00 -29.42
N GLU A 123 -11.77 -4.04 -29.21
CA GLU A 123 -10.36 -3.97 -28.78
C GLU A 123 -9.52 -2.82 -29.40
N PRO A 124 -9.53 -2.55 -30.73
CA PRO A 124 -8.74 -1.44 -31.27
C PRO A 124 -9.20 -0.07 -30.80
N ILE A 125 -10.50 0.13 -30.58
CA ILE A 125 -11.06 1.40 -30.09
C ILE A 125 -10.85 1.52 -28.58
N ALA A 126 -11.02 0.42 -27.83
CA ALA A 126 -10.75 0.42 -26.39
C ALA A 126 -9.29 0.76 -26.08
N ALA A 127 -8.35 0.23 -26.86
CA ALA A 127 -6.93 0.55 -26.74
C ALA A 127 -6.63 2.03 -26.98
N ILE A 128 -7.30 2.67 -27.95
CA ILE A 128 -7.16 4.10 -28.26
C ILE A 128 -7.71 4.97 -27.12
N LEU A 129 -8.85 4.60 -26.54
CA LEU A 129 -9.50 5.37 -25.46
C LEU A 129 -8.86 5.13 -24.09
N SER A 130 -8.12 4.04 -23.92
CA SER A 130 -7.54 3.62 -22.63
C SER A 130 -6.74 4.73 -21.93
N PRO A 131 -5.81 5.46 -22.57
CA PRO A 131 -5.06 6.53 -21.91
C PRO A 131 -5.96 7.69 -21.43
N ILE A 132 -7.00 8.01 -22.21
CA ILE A 132 -7.97 9.05 -21.87
C ILE A 132 -8.80 8.61 -20.66
N LEU A 133 -9.31 7.38 -20.67
CA LEU A 133 -10.07 6.81 -19.55
C LEU A 133 -9.23 6.74 -18.28
N TRP A 134 -7.95 6.40 -18.40
CA TRP A 134 -7.02 6.39 -17.28
C TRP A 134 -6.84 7.78 -16.68
N GLN A 135 -6.63 8.79 -17.53
CA GLN A 135 -6.42 10.17 -17.07
C GLN A 135 -7.68 10.77 -16.44
N LEU A 136 -8.86 10.48 -16.97
CA LEU A 136 -10.13 11.00 -16.46
C LEU A 136 -10.54 10.33 -15.14
N ASN A 137 -10.36 9.01 -15.01
CA ASN A 137 -10.92 8.25 -13.89
C ASN A 137 -9.90 7.89 -12.80
N SER A 138 -8.60 8.03 -13.10
CA SER A 138 -7.48 7.66 -12.21
C SER A 138 -7.70 6.30 -11.52
N PRO A 139 -7.87 5.22 -12.31
CA PRO A 139 -8.30 3.91 -11.83
C PRO A 139 -7.26 3.24 -10.92
N ASP A 140 -5.99 3.63 -11.03
CA ASP A 140 -4.88 3.21 -10.16
C ASP A 140 -5.08 3.61 -8.69
N LEU A 141 -5.82 4.69 -8.44
CA LEU A 141 -6.10 5.16 -7.08
C LEU A 141 -6.84 4.12 -6.24
N PHE A 142 -7.51 3.16 -6.89
CA PHE A 142 -8.12 2.02 -6.22
C PHE A 142 -7.07 1.20 -5.44
N ASP A 143 -6.02 0.74 -6.12
CA ASP A 143 -4.93 -0.06 -5.52
C ASP A 143 -4.16 0.75 -4.47
N MET A 144 -4.05 2.07 -4.66
CA MET A 144 -3.32 2.95 -3.75
C MET A 144 -4.01 3.09 -2.38
N TYR A 145 -5.33 3.03 -2.33
CA TYR A 145 -6.07 2.95 -1.05
C TYR A 145 -5.71 1.68 -0.29
N SER A 146 -5.81 0.55 -0.98
CA SER A 146 -5.48 -0.76 -0.41
C SER A 146 -4.03 -0.82 0.06
N ALA A 147 -3.08 -0.22 -0.67
CA ALA A 147 -1.70 -0.06 -0.23
C ALA A 147 -1.58 0.80 1.05
N GLY A 148 -2.42 1.82 1.20
CA GLY A 148 -2.53 2.60 2.43
C GLY A 148 -3.03 1.77 3.62
N ILE A 149 -4.03 0.92 3.42
CA ILE A 149 -4.50 -0.01 4.46
C ILE A 149 -3.40 -0.99 4.86
N VAL A 150 -2.64 -1.51 3.88
CA VAL A 150 -1.47 -2.37 4.14
C VAL A 150 -0.39 -1.63 4.96
N LEU A 151 -0.13 -0.35 4.66
CA LEU A 151 0.78 0.48 5.47
C LEU A 151 0.29 0.59 6.92
N MET A 152 -0.98 0.95 7.12
CA MET A 152 -1.59 1.05 8.45
C MET A 152 -1.47 -0.28 9.21
N GLN A 153 -1.79 -1.39 8.57
CA GLN A 153 -1.74 -2.71 9.19
C GLN A 153 -0.32 -3.13 9.61
N MET A 154 0.68 -2.85 8.76
CA MET A 154 2.07 -3.14 9.11
C MET A 154 2.56 -2.27 10.28
N ALA A 155 2.24 -0.97 10.24
CA ALA A 155 2.77 0.00 11.19
C ALA A 155 2.06 -0.02 12.55
N THR A 156 0.83 -0.53 12.62
CA THR A 156 0.00 -0.49 13.84
C THR A 156 -0.34 -1.90 14.32
N PRO A 157 0.27 -2.39 15.42
CA PRO A 157 0.04 -3.75 15.93
C PRO A 157 -1.44 -4.12 16.14
N ALA A 158 -2.25 -3.18 16.60
CA ALA A 158 -3.69 -3.39 16.84
C ALA A 158 -4.49 -3.73 15.58
N LEU A 159 -3.97 -3.45 14.38
CA LEU A 159 -4.63 -3.69 13.09
C LEU A 159 -4.26 -5.05 12.47
N ARG A 160 -3.27 -5.75 13.01
CA ARG A 160 -2.74 -7.00 12.43
C ARG A 160 -3.68 -8.19 12.59
N SER A 161 -4.64 -8.11 13.52
CA SER A 161 -5.70 -9.11 13.66
C SER A 161 -6.88 -8.81 12.74
N PRO A 162 -7.63 -9.83 12.27
CA PRO A 162 -8.81 -9.61 11.44
C PRO A 162 -9.87 -8.74 12.13
N SER A 163 -10.08 -8.93 13.44
CA SER A 163 -11.02 -8.12 14.22
C SER A 163 -10.50 -6.69 14.40
N GLY A 164 -9.19 -6.49 14.57
CA GLY A 164 -8.57 -5.17 14.65
C GLY A 164 -8.80 -4.37 13.38
N LEU A 165 -8.52 -4.98 12.22
CA LEU A 165 -8.70 -4.35 10.92
C LEU A 165 -10.17 -4.01 10.62
N LYS A 166 -11.10 -4.93 10.88
CA LYS A 166 -12.55 -4.69 10.68
C LYS A 166 -13.09 -3.55 11.54
N ASN A 167 -12.63 -3.46 12.78
CA ASN A 167 -13.00 -2.35 13.67
C ASN A 167 -12.45 -1.02 13.16
N PHE A 168 -11.18 -1.00 12.74
CA PHE A 168 -10.58 0.17 12.12
C PHE A 168 -11.33 0.63 10.87
N ASN A 169 -11.67 -0.29 9.96
CA ASN A 169 -12.43 0.06 8.75
C ASN A 169 -13.81 0.63 9.09
N SER A 170 -14.48 0.09 10.11
CA SER A 170 -15.77 0.62 10.60
C SER A 170 -15.62 2.03 11.18
N GLU A 171 -14.61 2.26 12.02
CA GLU A 171 -14.33 3.57 12.61
C GLU A 171 -13.89 4.60 11.55
N LEU A 172 -13.05 4.19 10.60
CA LEU A 172 -12.59 5.03 9.49
C LEU A 172 -13.76 5.43 8.58
N LYS A 173 -14.69 4.51 8.31
CA LYS A 173 -15.94 4.80 7.59
C LYS A 173 -16.79 5.82 8.37
N ALA A 174 -16.93 5.66 9.69
CA ALA A 174 -17.63 6.63 10.54
C ALA A 174 -16.94 8.02 10.56
N ALA A 175 -15.61 8.05 10.41
CA ALA A 175 -14.83 9.26 10.25
C ALA A 175 -14.87 9.84 8.82
N GLY A 176 -15.61 9.24 7.89
CA GLY A 176 -15.70 9.70 6.50
C GLY A 176 -14.42 9.47 5.69
N TYR A 177 -13.70 8.38 5.99
CA TYR A 177 -12.44 8.01 5.35
C TYR A 177 -11.33 9.06 5.51
N ASP A 178 -11.38 9.80 6.63
CA ASP A 178 -10.34 10.75 7.04
C ASP A 178 -9.55 10.15 8.21
N LEU A 179 -8.27 9.85 7.96
CA LEU A 179 -7.38 9.27 8.95
C LEU A 179 -7.09 10.22 10.13
N ASN A 180 -7.02 11.54 9.91
CA ASN A 180 -6.78 12.50 10.98
C ASN A 180 -7.98 12.54 11.91
N ARG A 181 -9.19 12.61 11.34
CA ARG A 181 -10.43 12.54 12.11
C ARG A 181 -10.57 11.21 12.84
N TRP A 182 -10.20 10.09 12.20
CA TRP A 182 -10.16 8.78 12.87
C TRP A 182 -9.20 8.79 14.08
N ARG A 183 -7.99 9.33 13.91
CA ARG A 183 -6.99 9.41 14.97
C ARG A 183 -7.46 10.21 16.18
N GLU A 184 -8.22 11.28 15.97
CA GLU A 184 -8.82 12.11 17.03
C GLU A 184 -9.99 11.42 17.74
N THR A 185 -10.76 10.61 17.01
CA THR A 185 -12.03 10.05 17.51
C THR A 185 -11.93 8.60 17.99
N THR A 186 -10.88 7.87 17.61
CA THR A 186 -10.74 6.46 17.97
C THR A 186 -10.54 6.30 19.47
N ARG A 187 -11.41 5.50 20.10
CA ARG A 187 -11.34 5.20 21.54
C ARG A 187 -10.18 4.28 21.88
N ARG A 188 -9.67 3.53 20.90
CA ARG A 188 -8.65 2.49 21.10
C ARG A 188 -7.23 3.04 21.27
N ARG A 189 -6.99 4.29 20.86
CA ARG A 189 -5.69 4.97 20.91
C ARG A 189 -4.52 4.04 20.53
N PRO A 190 -4.53 3.51 19.29
CA PRO A 190 -3.54 2.52 18.89
C PRO A 190 -2.13 3.10 18.87
N ASP A 191 -1.13 2.24 18.95
CA ASP A 191 0.27 2.63 18.78
C ASP A 191 0.55 3.04 17.33
N LEU A 192 0.92 4.30 17.14
CA LEU A 192 1.23 4.93 15.85
C LEU A 192 2.71 5.37 15.76
N GLN A 193 3.57 4.98 16.71
CA GLN A 193 4.94 5.47 16.80
C GLN A 193 5.75 5.28 15.50
N ILE A 194 5.57 4.16 14.79
CA ILE A 194 6.22 3.92 13.49
C ILE A 194 5.84 4.97 12.45
N LEU A 195 4.58 5.41 12.43
CA LEU A 195 4.06 6.39 11.47
C LEU A 195 4.44 7.83 11.86
N ASP A 196 4.57 8.11 13.16
CA ASP A 196 4.91 9.42 13.72
C ASP A 196 6.41 9.76 13.65
N LEU A 197 7.26 8.76 13.41
CA LEU A 197 8.68 8.98 13.15
C LEU A 197 8.92 9.93 11.96
N ASP A 198 10.10 10.52 11.93
CA ASP A 198 10.53 11.45 10.86
C ASP A 198 9.56 12.63 10.67
N SER A 199 9.11 13.24 11.78
CA SER A 199 8.13 14.33 11.75
C SER A 199 6.79 13.91 11.12
N GLY A 200 6.35 12.69 11.38
CA GLY A 200 5.05 12.19 10.91
C GLY A 200 4.98 11.88 9.42
N ARG A 201 6.10 11.74 8.71
CA ARG A 201 6.09 11.45 7.25
C ARG A 201 5.39 10.14 6.91
N GLY A 202 5.44 9.14 7.80
CA GLY A 202 4.72 7.88 7.61
C GLY A 202 3.21 8.06 7.72
N TRP A 203 2.79 8.82 8.72
CA TRP A 203 1.40 9.22 8.92
C TRP A 203 0.86 10.02 7.74
N ASP A 204 1.60 11.04 7.29
CA ASP A 204 1.25 11.89 6.15
C ASP A 204 1.17 11.11 4.83
N LEU A 205 1.99 10.08 4.62
CA LEU A 205 1.81 9.19 3.48
C LEU A 205 0.50 8.38 3.61
N ALA A 206 0.22 7.82 4.80
CA ALA A 206 -0.98 7.02 5.02
C ALA A 206 -2.26 7.82 4.77
N THR A 207 -2.35 9.06 5.28
CA THR A 207 -3.51 9.95 5.05
C THR A 207 -3.75 10.19 3.57
N LYS A 208 -2.69 10.43 2.80
CA LYS A 208 -2.74 10.68 1.35
C LYS A 208 -3.02 9.43 0.51
N LEU A 209 -2.76 8.23 1.03
CA LEU A 209 -3.12 6.98 0.37
C LEU A 209 -4.56 6.55 0.66
N ILE A 210 -5.05 6.77 1.88
CA ILE A 210 -6.40 6.35 2.32
C ILE A 210 -7.47 7.42 2.04
N ALA A 211 -7.09 8.65 1.69
CA ALA A 211 -8.01 9.73 1.32
C ALA A 211 -9.06 9.26 0.28
N GLN A 212 -10.25 9.85 0.29
CA GLN A 212 -11.22 9.63 -0.78
C GLN A 212 -10.62 10.04 -2.14
N ARG A 213 -11.03 9.38 -3.22
CA ARG A 213 -10.47 9.61 -4.56
C ARG A 213 -10.50 11.10 -4.95
N GLU A 214 -11.64 11.74 -4.75
CA GLU A 214 -11.88 13.16 -5.06
C GLU A 214 -11.10 14.13 -4.16
N LYS A 215 -10.60 13.66 -3.01
CA LYS A 215 -9.81 14.46 -2.05
C LYS A 215 -8.30 14.37 -2.31
N GLY A 216 -7.89 13.98 -3.52
CA GLY A 216 -6.49 14.00 -3.94
C GLY A 216 -5.68 12.80 -3.47
N ARG A 217 -6.26 11.60 -3.48
CA ARG A 217 -5.51 10.35 -3.21
C ARG A 217 -4.31 10.25 -4.15
N LEU A 218 -3.14 9.86 -3.62
CA LEU A 218 -1.92 9.78 -4.43
C LEU A 218 -1.91 8.56 -5.36
N SER A 219 -1.50 8.78 -6.61
CA SER A 219 -1.08 7.71 -7.52
C SER A 219 0.24 7.08 -7.07
N ALA A 220 0.58 5.89 -7.60
CA ALA A 220 1.84 5.23 -7.29
C ALA A 220 3.06 6.10 -7.64
N ALA A 221 3.00 6.81 -8.77
CA ALA A 221 4.06 7.72 -9.20
C ALA A 221 4.21 8.95 -8.28
N ALA A 222 3.11 9.49 -7.76
CA ALA A 222 3.14 10.58 -6.79
C ALA A 222 3.63 10.09 -5.41
N ALA A 223 3.14 8.93 -4.96
CA ALA A 223 3.53 8.30 -3.70
C ALA A 223 5.05 8.02 -3.65
N LEU A 224 5.68 7.53 -4.72
CA LEU A 224 7.14 7.30 -4.74
C LEU A 224 7.98 8.57 -4.61
N ARG A 225 7.42 9.74 -4.94
CA ARG A 225 8.05 11.04 -4.75
C ARG A 225 7.83 11.62 -3.35
N HIS A 226 7.05 10.94 -2.52
CA HIS A 226 6.71 11.41 -1.18
C HIS A 226 7.94 11.44 -0.25
N PRO A 227 8.09 12.46 0.63
CA PRO A 227 9.20 12.56 1.57
C PRO A 227 9.40 11.35 2.50
N TYR A 228 8.40 10.49 2.64
CA TYR A 228 8.51 9.23 3.39
C TYR A 228 9.55 8.26 2.80
N PHE A 229 9.59 8.15 1.46
CA PHE A 229 10.54 7.27 0.76
C PHE A 229 11.88 7.95 0.49
N LEU A 230 11.93 9.28 0.58
CA LEU A 230 13.18 10.03 0.51
C LEU A 230 13.88 9.92 1.87
N LEU A 231 15.06 9.30 1.88
CA LEU A 231 15.93 9.36 3.04
C LEU A 231 16.34 10.81 3.26
N GLY A 232 16.12 11.36 4.45
CA GLY A 232 16.77 12.62 4.84
C GLY A 232 18.29 12.44 4.73
N GLY A 233 18.99 13.45 4.19
CA GLY A 233 20.43 13.37 3.88
C GLY A 233 21.27 12.77 5.02
N ASP A 234 20.97 13.17 6.26
CA ASP A 234 21.70 12.72 7.46
C ASP A 234 21.45 11.24 7.82
N ARG A 235 20.24 10.73 7.57
CA ARG A 235 19.87 9.33 7.83
C ARG A 235 20.29 8.41 6.69
N ALA A 236 20.23 8.87 5.44
CA ALA A 236 20.85 8.17 4.32
C ALA A 236 22.35 8.01 4.58
N ALA A 237 23.04 9.07 4.96
CA ALA A 237 24.46 9.02 5.29
C ALA A 237 24.74 8.12 6.50
N ALA A 238 23.95 8.17 7.57
CA ALA A 238 24.14 7.30 8.74
C ALA A 238 23.83 5.82 8.48
N VAL A 239 22.82 5.53 7.68
CA VAL A 239 22.48 4.15 7.27
C VAL A 239 23.53 3.66 6.27
N LEU A 240 23.87 4.44 5.25
CA LEU A 240 24.85 4.07 4.22
C LEU A 240 26.28 3.97 4.77
N SER A 241 26.72 4.88 5.64
CA SER A 241 28.05 4.81 6.27
C SER A 241 28.19 3.56 7.14
N LYS A 242 27.15 3.22 7.92
CA LYS A 242 27.13 1.98 8.71
C LYS A 242 26.96 0.72 7.86
N LEU A 243 26.36 0.84 6.67
CA LEU A 243 26.32 -0.24 5.69
C LEU A 243 27.68 -0.41 4.97
N GLN A 244 28.50 0.64 4.86
CA GLN A 244 29.81 0.64 4.18
C GLN A 244 31.00 0.33 5.09
N LEU A 245 30.95 0.67 6.39
CA LEU A 245 32.06 0.50 7.36
C LEU A 245 32.34 -0.95 7.79
N THR A 246 31.77 -1.95 7.11
CA THR A 246 32.03 -3.37 7.37
C THR A 246 32.15 -4.12 6.05
N LYS A 247 33.25 -3.86 5.33
CA LYS A 247 33.88 -4.81 4.42
C LYS A 247 35.09 -5.41 5.10
#